data_AF-A0A427TVR8-F1
#
_entry.id   AF-A0A427TVR8-F1
#
_cell.length_a   1.000
_cell.length_b   1.000
_cell.length_c   1.000
_cell.angle_alpha   90.00
_cell.angle_beta   90.00
_cell.angle_gamma   90.00
#
_symmetry.space_group_name_H-M   'P 1'
#
loop_
_entity.id
_entity.type
_entity.pdbx_description
1 polymer ?
#
loop_
_entity_poly.entity_id
_entity_poly.type
_entity_poly.pdbx_seq_one_letter_code
_entity_poly.pdbx_strand_id
1 'polypeptide(L)' 'MAIKMFAELLKYPYVVVYDYATGNKLHRTSCSYVTKKNFDLKVLINAEKNGYYQPIEILDEVTDPTVVPCKICKPDTR' A
#
# COMPACT_ATOMS: atom_id res chain seq x y z
N MET A 1 6.67 1.12 14.95
CA MET A 1 6.69 1.99 13.75
C MET A 1 5.75 3.16 14.02
N ALA A 2 6.19 4.40 13.80
CA ALA A 2 5.28 5.55 13.84
C ALA A 2 4.30 5.44 12.66
N ILE A 3 3.00 5.61 12.94
CA ILE A 3 1.97 5.59 11.90
C ILE A 3 2.15 6.85 11.05
N LYS A 4 2.65 6.69 9.82
CA LYS A 4 2.72 7.79 8.84
C LYS A 4 1.30 8.25 8.50
N MET A 5 1.06 9.56 8.42
CA MET A 5 -0.26 10.05 8.03
C MET A 5 -0.53 9.78 6.55
N PHE A 6 -1.81 9.65 6.14
CA PHE A 6 -2.17 9.41 4.74
C PHE A 6 -1.55 10.45 3.78
N ALA A 7 -1.46 11.72 4.19
CA ALA A 7 -0.83 12.77 3.38
C ALA A 7 0.67 12.53 3.13
N GLU A 8 1.37 11.89 4.06
CA GLU A 8 2.78 11.53 3.89
C GLU A 8 2.95 10.37 2.92
N LEU A 9 2.00 9.42 2.92
CA LEU A 9 1.96 8.33 1.95
C LEU A 9 1.93 8.84 0.51
N LEU A 10 1.15 9.90 0.26
CA LEU A 10 0.96 10.47 -1.08
C LEU A 10 2.19 11.18 -1.64
N LYS A 11 3.22 11.43 -0.81
CA LYS A 11 4.50 11.98 -1.29
C LYS A 11 5.30 10.96 -2.10
N TYR A 12 4.99 9.67 -1.93
CA TYR A 12 5.66 8.57 -2.61
C TYR A 12 4.89 8.19 -3.88
N PRO A 13 5.58 7.71 -4.93
CA PRO A 13 4.92 7.28 -6.17
C PRO A 13 4.18 5.95 -6.01
N TYR A 14 4.62 5.11 -5.07
CA TYR A 14 4.11 3.77 -4.87
C TYR A 14 3.82 3.46 -3.40
N VAL A 15 2.97 2.45 -3.20
CA VAL A 15 2.63 1.95 -1.88
C VAL A 15 2.30 0.47 -1.94
N VAL A 16 2.87 -0.29 -1.02
CA VAL A 16 2.46 -1.67 -0.74
C VAL A 16 1.33 -1.64 0.28
N VAL A 17 0.24 -2.31 -0.04
CA VAL A 17 -0.87 -2.58 0.86
C VAL A 17 -0.72 -4.02 1.30
N TYR A 18 -0.26 -4.23 2.53
CA TYR A 18 -0.31 -5.55 3.17
C TYR A 18 -1.75 -5.80 3.62
N ASP A 19 -2.33 -6.92 3.22
CA ASP A 19 -3.72 -7.26 3.50
C ASP A 19 -3.89 -8.78 3.59
N TYR A 20 -4.10 -9.28 4.80
CA TYR A 20 -4.29 -10.70 5.05
C TYR A 20 -5.56 -11.28 4.41
N ALA A 21 -6.58 -10.45 4.16
CA ALA A 21 -7.85 -10.92 3.60
C ALA A 21 -7.80 -11.06 2.07
N THR A 22 -7.06 -10.18 1.38
CA THR A 22 -7.08 -10.10 -0.09
C THR A 22 -5.74 -10.27 -0.77
N GLY A 23 -4.68 -10.53 0.01
CA GLY A 23 -3.29 -10.64 -0.44
C GLY A 23 -2.58 -9.29 -0.56
N ASN A 24 -1.26 -9.33 -0.36
CA ASN A 24 -0.41 -8.13 -0.39
C ASN A 24 -0.29 -7.59 -1.81
N LYS A 25 -0.52 -6.29 -1.99
CA LYS A 25 -0.56 -5.67 -3.32
C LYS A 25 0.25 -4.40 -3.40
N LEU A 26 0.92 -4.22 -4.53
CA LEU A 26 1.62 -3.01 -4.89
C LEU A 26 0.72 -2.09 -5.71
N HIS A 27 0.61 -0.83 -5.30
CA HIS A 27 -0.20 0.19 -5.95
C HIS A 27 0.64 1.42 -6.29
N ARG A 28 0.27 2.13 -7.37
CA ARG A 28 0.59 3.56 -7.49
C ARG A 28 -0.20 4.33 -6.44
N THR A 29 0.35 5.37 -5.85
CA THR A 29 -0.38 6.21 -4.89
C THR A 29 -1.56 6.95 -5.53
N SER A 30 -1.53 7.18 -6.84
CA SER A 30 -2.65 7.69 -7.63
C SER A 30 -3.76 6.65 -7.93
N CYS A 31 -3.62 5.41 -7.48
CA CYS A 31 -4.63 4.38 -7.69
C CYS A 31 -5.92 4.71 -6.93
N SER A 32 -7.08 4.52 -7.56
CA SER A 32 -8.40 4.74 -6.96
C SER A 32 -8.70 3.92 -5.70
N TYR A 33 -7.92 2.87 -5.43
CA TYR A 33 -8.02 2.04 -4.23
C TYR A 33 -7.20 2.58 -3.05
N VAL A 34 -6.25 3.47 -3.32
CA VAL A 34 -5.43 4.15 -2.32
C VAL A 34 -6.16 5.42 -1.90
N THR A 35 -7.09 5.26 -0.95
CA THR A 35 -7.90 6.38 -0.42
C THR A 35 -7.66 6.56 1.07
N LYS A 36 -7.87 7.79 1.57
CA LYS A 36 -7.78 8.08 3.01
C LYS A 36 -8.72 7.19 3.82
N LYS A 37 -9.94 6.97 3.33
CA LYS A 37 -10.92 6.08 3.98
C LYS A 37 -10.39 4.65 4.12
N ASN A 38 -9.79 4.09 3.06
CA ASN A 38 -9.22 2.75 3.11
C ASN A 38 -7.97 2.68 4.01
N PHE A 39 -7.14 3.73 3.99
CA PHE A 39 -6.01 3.88 4.89
C PHE A 39 -6.47 3.87 6.36
N ASP A 40 -7.42 4.73 6.72
CA ASP A 40 -7.94 4.83 8.09
C ASP A 40 -8.56 3.49 8.53
N LEU A 41 -9.32 2.82 7.65
CA LEU A 41 -9.90 1.51 7.92
C LEU A 41 -8.85 0.41 8.14
N LYS A 42 -7.78 0.36 7.35
CA LYS A 42 -6.75 -0.68 7.46
C LYS A 42 -5.75 -0.41 8.58
N VAL A 43 -5.20 0.79 8.62
CA VAL A 43 -4.06 1.17 9.47
C VAL A 43 -4.50 1.62 10.86
N LEU A 44 -5.51 2.47 10.96
CA LEU A 44 -5.90 3.07 12.25
C LEU A 44 -6.93 2.21 12.98
N ILE A 45 -7.95 1.75 12.26
CA ILE A 45 -9.11 1.07 12.85
C ILE A 45 -8.86 -0.45 12.99
N ASN A 46 -8.23 -1.08 11.99
CA ASN A 46 -8.04 -2.54 11.95
C ASN A 46 -6.59 -3.01 12.18
N ALA A 47 -5.77 -2.20 12.87
CA ALA A 47 -4.32 -2.41 13.04
C ALA A 47 -3.92 -3.82 13.48
N GLU A 48 -4.79 -4.55 14.19
CA GLU A 48 -4.54 -5.93 14.64
C GLU A 48 -4.96 -7.03 13.66
N LYS A 49 -5.76 -6.76 12.62
CA LYS A 49 -6.41 -7.82 11.81
C LYS A 49 -6.34 -7.67 10.28
N ASN A 50 -6.24 -6.47 9.70
CA ASN A 50 -6.45 -6.27 8.25
C ASN A 50 -5.33 -5.57 7.46
N GLY A 51 -4.13 -5.51 8.05
CA GLY A 51 -2.89 -5.12 7.36
C GLY A 51 -2.62 -3.61 7.27
N TYR A 52 -1.48 -3.22 6.69
CA TYR A 52 -0.94 -1.86 6.75
C TYR A 52 -0.42 -1.36 5.38
N TYR A 53 -0.20 -0.04 5.27
CA TYR A 53 0.36 0.59 4.08
C TYR A 53 1.85 0.88 4.29
N GLN A 54 2.70 0.50 3.33
CA GLN A 54 4.12 0.81 3.30
C GLN A 54 4.43 1.63 2.04
N PRO A 55 4.71 2.93 2.16
CA PRO A 55 5.13 3.74 1.03
C PRO A 55 6.55 3.33 0.58
N ILE A 56 6.79 3.36 -0.74
CA ILE A 56 8.09 3.04 -1.34
C ILE A 56 8.41 4.06 -2.46
N GLU A 57 9.68 4.40 -2.64
CA GLU A 57 10.10 5.38 -3.65
C GLU A 57 10.30 4.74 -5.02
N ILE A 58 10.90 3.55 -5.05
CA ILE A 58 11.13 2.77 -6.27
C ILE A 58 10.60 1.35 -6.14
N LEU A 59 10.27 0.71 -7.28
CA LEU A 59 9.67 -0.63 -7.30
C LEU A 59 10.62 -1.72 -6.79
N ASP A 60 11.93 -1.54 -6.98
CA ASP A 60 12.96 -2.48 -6.53
C ASP A 60 13.06 -2.60 -4.99
N GLU A 61 12.44 -1.68 -4.24
CA GLU A 61 12.32 -1.81 -2.79
C GLU A 61 11.37 -2.94 -2.38
N VAL A 62 10.50 -3.41 -3.28
CA VAL A 62 9.61 -4.55 -3.04
C VAL A 62 10.42 -5.84 -3.13
N THR A 63 10.95 -6.26 -1.98
CA THR A 63 11.71 -7.51 -1.82
C THR A 63 10.83 -8.68 -1.37
N ASP A 64 9.59 -8.41 -0.96
CA ASP A 64 8.64 -9.43 -0.51
C ASP A 64 7.98 -10.15 -1.71
N PRO A 65 8.22 -11.46 -1.89
CA PRO A 65 7.68 -12.23 -3.03
C PRO A 65 6.17 -12.45 -2.96
N THR A 66 5.53 -12.16 -1.82
CA THR A 66 4.07 -12.26 -1.66
C THR A 66 3.33 -11.04 -2.22
N VAL A 67 4.05 -9.95 -2.50
CA VAL A 67 3.48 -8.71 -3.00
C VAL A 67 3.31 -8.80 -4.52
N VAL A 68 2.07 -8.67 -4.97
CA VAL A 68 1.76 -8.69 -6.40
C VAL A 68 1.30 -7.32 -6.90
N PRO A 69 1.59 -6.93 -8.16
CA PRO A 69 1.08 -5.69 -8.71
C PRO A 69 -0.46 -5.64 -8.71
N CYS A 70 -1.00 -4.49 -8.34
CA CYS A 70 -2.43 -4.24 -8.47
C CYS A 70 -2.86 -4.32 -9.93
N LYS A 71 -3.84 -5.18 -10.23
CA LYS A 71 -4.36 -5.40 -11.59
C LYS A 71 -4.91 -4.15 -12.28
N ILE A 72 -5.30 -3.14 -11.50
CA ILE A 72 -5.98 -1.92 -11.99
C ILE A 72 -4.97 -0.84 -12.35
N CYS A 73 -4.05 -0.51 -11.44
CA CYS A 73 -3.07 0.54 -11.69
C CYS A 73 -1.75 0.04 -12.29
N LYS A 74 -1.56 -1.29 -12.37
CA LYS A 74 -0.42 -1.98 -13.00
C LYS A 74 0.89 -1.19 -12.86
N PRO A 75 1.40 -1.01 -11.62
CA PRO A 75 2.73 -0.43 -11.44
C PRO A 75 3.73 -1.39 -12.09
N ASP A 76 4.21 -1.04 -13.29
CA ASP A 76 5.11 -1.88 -14.09
C ASP A 76 6.45 -2.03 -13.37
N THR A 77 6.69 -3.21 -12.80
CA THR A 77 8.02 -3.72 -12.44
C THR A 77 8.76 -4.06 -13.73
N ARG A 78 9.25 -3.05 -14.43
CA ARG A 78 10.07 -3.23 -15.63
C ARG A 78 11.54 -3.33 -15.27
#